data_AF-A0A067QDQ1-F1
#
_entry.id   AF-A0A067QDQ1-F1
#
_cell.length_a   1.000
_cell.length_b   1.000
_cell.length_c   1.000
_cell.angle_alpha   90.00
_cell.angle_beta   90.00
_cell.angle_gamma   90.00
#
_symmetry.space_group_name_H-M   'P 1'
#
loop_
_entity.id
_entity.type
_entity.pdbx_description
1 polymer ?
#
loop_
_entity_poly.entity_id
_entity_poly.type
_entity_poly.pdbx_seq_one_letter_code
_entity_poly.pdbx_strand_id
1 'polypeptide(L)'
;MIPWHIQARITSARRGSPESLMYLAGYLSEEQTPERALAVLPSFFHAIKANPPPGPRGPKPNQITLDVVNAVMRGLLSASGCLQQSEAVVRRYADGWQYVWPWVVFLAEEYLLGTDVQDQSNGLRSYSAIFCVLIVERYCSEPAIRVLAVSSPLILNCICRLWIRQAEDPSLSSLELEGIDGQEPILYPSCSRALNGLMKGDLSAVMAELRKHLDEAKLASTAVAHLDRQPPHPESLENIQSDLKLFDALVGIPQLRSVIFDEAKGLIGIAQTLVTAMSIPLS
;
A
#
# COMPACT_ATOMS: atom_id res chain seq x y z
N MET A 1 22.25 -19.17 -5.24
CA MET A 1 23.58 -18.55 -5.51
C MET A 1 23.33 -17.28 -6.30
N ILE A 2 23.88 -16.12 -5.88
CA ILE A 2 23.68 -14.85 -6.60
C ILE A 2 24.55 -14.84 -7.86
N PRO A 3 24.02 -14.57 -9.07
CA PRO A 3 24.80 -14.49 -10.29
C PRO A 3 25.94 -13.46 -10.21
N TRP A 4 27.06 -13.73 -10.88
CA TRP A 4 28.26 -12.87 -10.81
C TRP A 4 27.99 -11.43 -11.26
N HIS A 5 27.14 -11.24 -12.27
CA HIS A 5 26.76 -9.91 -12.77
C HIS A 5 25.94 -9.13 -11.75
N ILE A 6 25.15 -9.81 -10.90
CA ILE A 6 24.46 -9.20 -9.76
C ILE A 6 25.45 -8.86 -8.65
N GLN A 7 26.39 -9.76 -8.34
CA GLN A 7 27.42 -9.51 -7.33
C GLN A 7 28.27 -8.27 -7.64
N ALA A 8 28.64 -8.06 -8.91
CA ALA A 8 29.36 -6.87 -9.34
C ALA A 8 28.58 -5.57 -9.07
N ARG A 9 27.25 -5.61 -9.21
CA ARG A 9 26.36 -4.46 -9.00
C ARG A 9 26.11 -4.17 -7.52
N ILE A 10 26.18 -5.17 -6.64
CA ILE A 10 26.04 -4.98 -5.19
C ILE A 10 27.04 -3.96 -4.66
N THR A 11 28.33 -4.09 -4.99
CA THR A 11 29.37 -3.18 -4.48
C THR A 11 29.13 -1.74 -4.93
N SER A 12 28.71 -1.54 -6.18
CA SER A 12 28.39 -0.22 -6.73
C SER A 12 27.14 0.38 -6.10
N ALA A 13 26.08 -0.42 -5.94
CA ALA A 13 24.82 0.03 -5.32
C ALA A 13 25.02 0.44 -3.86
N ARG A 14 25.84 -0.30 -3.10
CA ARG A 14 26.21 0.05 -1.71
C ARG A 14 26.99 1.36 -1.59
N ARG A 15 27.61 1.84 -2.68
CA ARG A 15 28.30 3.12 -2.76
C ARG A 15 27.39 4.26 -3.23
N GLY A 16 26.10 4.02 -3.43
CA GLY A 16 25.14 5.05 -3.83
C GLY A 16 24.96 5.20 -5.35
N SER A 17 25.21 4.17 -6.16
CA SER A 17 24.88 4.20 -7.60
C SER A 17 23.38 3.91 -7.80
N PRO A 18 22.59 4.87 -8.32
CA PRO A 18 21.16 4.67 -8.57
C PRO A 18 20.91 3.61 -9.65
N GLU A 19 21.72 3.54 -10.69
CA GLU A 19 21.59 2.55 -11.77
C GLU A 19 21.83 1.13 -11.26
N SER A 20 22.81 0.99 -10.35
CA SER A 20 23.10 -0.30 -9.73
C SER A 20 21.98 -0.71 -8.77
N LEU A 21 21.36 0.25 -8.06
CA LEU A 21 20.18 0.01 -7.24
C LEU A 21 18.99 -0.45 -8.10
N MET A 22 18.72 0.24 -9.22
CA MET A 22 17.68 -0.16 -10.17
C MET A 22 17.90 -1.59 -10.68
N TYR A 23 19.15 -1.94 -11.00
CA TYR A 23 19.50 -3.28 -11.47
C TYR A 23 19.25 -4.36 -10.41
N LEU A 24 19.59 -4.09 -9.14
CA LEU A 24 19.26 -5.00 -8.03
C LEU A 24 17.75 -5.15 -7.84
N ALA A 25 17.00 -4.06 -7.99
CA ALA A 25 15.56 -4.07 -7.85
C ALA A 25 14.87 -4.83 -8.99
N GLY A 26 15.40 -4.71 -10.22
CA GLY A 26 15.00 -5.49 -11.38
C GLY A 26 15.20 -7.00 -11.14
N TYR A 27 16.37 -7.39 -10.65
CA TYR A 27 16.65 -8.79 -10.33
C TYR A 27 15.72 -9.38 -9.27
N LEU A 28 15.34 -8.59 -8.25
CA LEU A 28 14.33 -8.97 -7.26
C LEU A 28 12.93 -9.12 -7.87
N SER A 29 12.65 -8.46 -8.99
CA SER A 29 11.34 -8.42 -9.63
C SER A 29 11.13 -9.48 -10.72
N GLU A 30 12.20 -10.07 -11.23
CA GLU A 30 12.13 -11.10 -12.29
C GLU A 30 11.52 -12.44 -11.83
N GLU A 31 11.72 -12.82 -10.56
CA GLU A 31 11.23 -14.10 -10.04
C GLU A 31 10.98 -14.01 -8.52
N GLN A 32 9.74 -14.30 -8.10
CA GLN A 32 9.32 -14.18 -6.70
C GLN A 32 9.58 -15.49 -5.92
N THR A 33 10.85 -15.80 -5.65
CA THR A 33 11.22 -16.95 -4.81
C THR A 33 11.85 -16.51 -3.48
N PRO A 34 11.53 -17.19 -2.35
CA PRO A 34 12.14 -16.89 -1.06
C PRO A 34 13.67 -16.95 -1.08
N GLU A 35 14.26 -17.90 -1.81
CA GLU A 35 15.71 -18.09 -1.91
C GLU A 35 16.39 -16.89 -2.56
N ARG A 36 15.80 -16.37 -3.64
CA ARG A 36 16.31 -15.19 -4.35
C ARG A 36 16.18 -13.95 -3.46
N ALA A 37 15.02 -13.77 -2.84
CA ALA A 37 14.77 -12.66 -1.91
C ALA A 37 15.80 -12.67 -0.76
N LEU A 38 15.99 -13.81 -0.09
CA LEU A 38 16.95 -13.95 1.01
C LEU A 38 18.39 -13.66 0.61
N ALA A 39 18.77 -14.02 -0.61
CA ALA A 39 20.12 -13.79 -1.10
C ALA A 39 20.41 -12.30 -1.32
N VAL A 40 19.43 -11.53 -1.82
CA VAL A 40 19.66 -10.15 -2.29
C VAL A 40 19.17 -9.08 -1.32
N LEU A 41 18.11 -9.33 -0.55
CA LEU A 41 17.50 -8.34 0.37
C LEU A 41 18.52 -7.63 1.28
N PRO A 42 19.49 -8.30 1.93
CA PRO A 42 20.46 -7.61 2.77
C PRO A 42 21.29 -6.58 2.01
N SER A 43 21.69 -6.91 0.78
CA SER A 43 22.44 -6.00 -0.09
C SER A 43 21.56 -4.90 -0.65
N PHE A 44 20.31 -5.22 -0.95
CA PHE A 44 19.32 -4.28 -1.45
C PHE A 44 18.97 -3.22 -0.40
N PHE A 45 18.70 -3.61 0.86
CA PHE A 45 18.44 -2.64 1.93
C PHE A 45 19.65 -1.73 2.21
N HIS A 46 20.86 -2.26 2.13
CA HIS A 46 22.06 -1.44 2.24
C HIS A 46 22.18 -0.45 1.07
N ALA A 47 21.84 -0.87 -0.15
CA ALA A 47 21.81 0.01 -1.30
C ALA A 47 20.71 1.08 -1.19
N ILE A 48 19.51 0.72 -0.73
CA ILE A 48 18.42 1.66 -0.41
C ILE A 48 18.88 2.69 0.62
N LYS A 49 19.59 2.26 1.68
CA LYS A 49 20.16 3.17 2.68
C LYS A 49 21.17 4.16 2.06
N ALA A 50 22.00 3.68 1.14
CA ALA A 50 23.03 4.49 0.48
C ALA A 50 22.45 5.46 -0.58
N ASN A 51 21.22 5.23 -1.01
CA ASN A 51 20.50 6.06 -1.96
C ASN A 51 19.19 6.52 -1.29
N PRO A 52 19.17 7.48 -0.37
CA PRO A 52 17.92 7.93 0.22
C PRO A 52 16.99 8.55 -0.84
N PRO A 53 15.66 8.56 -0.62
CA PRO A 53 14.74 9.22 -1.53
C PRO A 53 15.07 10.73 -1.63
N PRO A 54 14.71 11.39 -2.74
CA PRO A 54 14.84 12.84 -2.87
C PRO A 54 14.11 13.54 -1.72
N GLY A 55 14.66 14.66 -1.23
CA GLY A 55 13.96 15.44 -0.21
C GLY A 55 12.69 16.10 -0.77
N PRO A 56 11.63 16.30 0.05
CA PRO A 56 10.34 16.87 -0.37
C PRO A 56 10.40 18.37 -0.75
N ARG A 57 11.57 19.00 -0.60
CA ARG A 57 11.86 20.38 -1.05
C ARG A 57 12.97 20.43 -2.08
N GLY A 58 13.33 19.28 -2.64
CA GLY A 58 14.33 19.17 -3.68
C GLY A 58 13.85 19.77 -5.01
N PRO A 59 14.75 19.93 -5.98
CA PRO A 59 14.34 20.20 -7.35
C PRO A 59 13.37 19.10 -7.82
N LYS A 60 12.39 19.46 -8.66
CA LYS A 60 11.38 18.52 -9.18
C LYS A 60 12.07 17.23 -9.65
N PRO A 61 11.55 16.04 -9.28
CA PRO A 61 12.19 14.79 -9.64
C PRO A 61 12.34 14.71 -11.16
N ASN A 62 13.57 14.51 -11.62
CA ASN A 62 13.84 14.25 -13.03
C ASN A 62 13.42 12.81 -13.39
N GLN A 63 13.39 12.47 -14.68
CA GLN A 63 12.98 11.14 -15.15
C GLN A 63 13.77 10.00 -14.45
N ILE A 64 15.07 10.18 -14.27
CA ILE A 64 15.95 9.22 -13.60
C ILE A 64 15.51 8.99 -12.16
N THR A 65 15.10 10.05 -11.45
CA THR A 65 14.59 9.93 -10.08
C THR A 65 13.31 9.10 -10.04
N LEU A 66 12.39 9.30 -10.99
CA LEU A 66 11.17 8.51 -11.12
C LEU A 66 11.47 7.04 -11.44
N ASP A 67 12.43 6.78 -12.34
CA ASP A 67 12.81 5.42 -12.72
C ASP A 67 13.45 4.67 -11.55
N VAL A 68 14.27 5.35 -10.74
CA VAL A 68 14.85 4.78 -9.52
C VAL A 68 13.77 4.48 -8.50
N VAL A 69 12.85 5.41 -8.25
CA VAL A 69 11.70 5.22 -7.37
C VAL A 69 10.89 3.99 -7.82
N ASN A 70 10.49 3.95 -9.09
CA ASN A 70 9.73 2.83 -9.65
C ASN A 70 10.45 1.49 -9.51
N ALA A 71 11.75 1.45 -9.80
CA ALA A 71 12.54 0.24 -9.68
C ALA A 71 12.61 -0.24 -8.22
N VAL A 72 12.96 0.64 -7.28
CA VAL A 72 13.05 0.33 -5.84
C VAL A 72 11.73 -0.23 -5.33
N MET A 73 10.61 0.39 -5.70
CA MET A 73 9.28 -0.05 -5.30
C MET A 73 8.91 -1.41 -5.88
N ARG A 74 9.19 -1.66 -7.16
CA ARG A 74 8.99 -2.98 -7.77
C ARG A 74 9.80 -4.07 -7.06
N GLY A 75 11.06 -3.78 -6.71
CA GLY A 75 11.90 -4.70 -5.95
C GLY A 75 11.32 -5.03 -4.57
N LEU A 76 10.85 -4.02 -3.83
CA LEU A 76 10.22 -4.18 -2.53
C LEU A 76 8.91 -4.97 -2.62
N LEU A 77 8.05 -4.66 -3.59
CA LEU A 77 6.79 -5.36 -3.77
C LEU A 77 7.01 -6.82 -4.15
N SER A 78 7.91 -7.09 -5.08
CA SER A 78 8.23 -8.45 -5.52
C SER A 78 8.74 -9.29 -4.35
N ALA A 79 9.69 -8.77 -3.58
CA ALA A 79 10.20 -9.50 -2.41
C ALA A 79 9.17 -9.62 -1.27
N SER A 80 8.21 -8.69 -1.15
CA SER A 80 7.11 -8.84 -0.20
C SER A 80 6.17 -9.99 -0.53
N GLY A 81 6.12 -10.43 -1.80
CA GLY A 81 5.34 -11.60 -2.23
C GLY A 81 5.78 -12.90 -1.54
N CYS A 82 7.02 -12.95 -1.07
CA CYS A 82 7.58 -14.10 -0.38
C CYS A 82 7.33 -14.10 1.15
N LEU A 83 6.72 -13.06 1.73
CA LEU A 83 6.54 -12.94 3.18
C LEU A 83 5.70 -14.08 3.76
N GLN A 84 4.61 -14.43 3.08
CA GLN A 84 3.73 -15.54 3.49
C GLN A 84 4.39 -16.92 3.34
N GLN A 85 5.46 -17.00 2.55
CA GLN A 85 6.14 -18.25 2.20
C GLN A 85 7.37 -18.50 3.07
N SER A 86 7.90 -17.48 3.76
CA SER A 86 9.16 -17.59 4.49
C SER A 86 9.29 -16.63 5.67
N GLU A 87 9.32 -17.18 6.88
CA GLU A 87 9.62 -16.44 8.11
C GLU A 87 11.03 -15.79 8.07
N ALA A 88 11.98 -16.40 7.36
CA ALA A 88 13.30 -15.82 7.19
C ALA A 88 13.24 -14.52 6.37
N VAL A 89 12.39 -14.46 5.35
CA VAL A 89 12.16 -13.23 4.56
C VAL A 89 11.52 -12.16 5.43
N VAL A 90 10.54 -12.53 6.27
CA VAL A 90 9.92 -11.64 7.27
C VAL A 90 10.97 -11.00 8.16
N ARG A 91 11.86 -11.80 8.76
CA ARG A 91 12.93 -11.30 9.63
C ARG A 91 13.86 -10.33 8.90
N ARG A 92 14.27 -10.65 7.66
CA ARG A 92 15.10 -9.74 6.85
C ARG A 92 14.41 -8.41 6.58
N TYR A 93 13.11 -8.44 6.31
CA TYR A 93 12.33 -7.24 6.12
C TYR A 93 12.18 -6.40 7.38
N ALA A 94 11.95 -7.04 8.54
CA ALA A 94 11.92 -6.36 9.82
C ALA A 94 13.24 -5.63 10.09
N ASP A 95 14.39 -6.26 9.82
CA ASP A 95 15.72 -5.65 9.97
C ASP A 95 15.93 -4.44 9.02
N GLY A 96 15.40 -4.55 7.80
CA GLY A 96 15.54 -3.56 6.74
C GLY A 96 14.51 -2.42 6.79
N TRP A 97 13.49 -2.54 7.64
CA TRP A 97 12.28 -1.71 7.58
C TRP A 97 12.56 -0.21 7.72
N GLN A 98 13.48 0.15 8.60
CA GLN A 98 13.93 1.53 8.80
C GLN A 98 14.49 2.20 7.53
N TYR A 99 14.94 1.42 6.55
CA TYR A 99 15.46 1.93 5.27
C TYR A 99 14.38 1.99 4.19
N VAL A 100 13.39 1.09 4.26
CA VAL A 100 12.21 1.10 3.39
C VAL A 100 11.31 2.29 3.73
N TRP A 101 11.24 2.64 5.01
CA TRP A 101 10.28 3.60 5.52
C TRP A 101 10.34 5.00 4.88
N PRO A 102 11.52 5.65 4.75
CA PRO A 102 11.64 6.96 4.10
C PRO A 102 11.12 6.98 2.67
N TRP A 103 11.24 5.87 1.93
CA TRP A 103 10.78 5.77 0.56
C TRP A 103 9.25 5.71 0.46
N VAL A 104 8.61 4.99 1.38
CA VAL A 104 7.13 4.96 1.47
C VAL A 104 6.59 6.35 1.82
N VAL A 105 7.22 7.05 2.77
CA VAL A 105 6.84 8.43 3.15
C VAL A 105 7.01 9.39 1.98
N PHE A 106 8.16 9.36 1.31
CA PHE A 106 8.44 10.23 0.16
C PHE A 106 7.34 10.08 -0.91
N LEU A 107 6.95 8.84 -1.21
CA LEU A 107 5.89 8.58 -2.18
C LEU A 107 4.54 9.12 -1.73
N ALA A 108 4.22 8.95 -0.46
CA ALA A 108 3.01 9.49 0.13
C ALA A 108 2.96 11.02 0.01
N GLU A 109 4.00 11.70 0.48
CA GLU A 109 4.04 13.16 0.50
C GLU A 109 4.02 13.76 -0.91
N GLU A 110 4.88 13.28 -1.81
CA GLU A 110 5.03 13.87 -3.14
C GLU A 110 3.88 13.55 -4.08
N TYR A 111 3.42 12.29 -4.09
CA TYR A 111 2.49 11.83 -5.12
C TYR A 111 1.05 11.73 -4.60
N LEU A 112 0.83 11.35 -3.34
CA LEU A 112 -0.51 11.11 -2.81
C LEU A 112 -1.11 12.33 -2.12
N LEU A 113 -0.29 13.06 -1.37
CA LEU A 113 -0.71 14.13 -0.49
C LEU A 113 -0.40 15.53 -1.05
N GLY A 114 0.47 15.62 -2.07
CA GLY A 114 0.87 16.85 -2.72
C GLY A 114 -0.30 17.60 -3.36
N THR A 115 -0.39 18.90 -3.04
CA THR A 115 -1.50 19.80 -3.40
C THR A 115 -1.46 20.33 -4.84
N ASP A 116 -0.38 20.11 -5.58
CA ASP A 116 0.00 21.01 -6.70
C ASP A 116 0.23 20.29 -8.05
N VAL A 117 -0.60 19.31 -8.41
CA VAL A 117 -0.43 18.64 -9.71
C VAL A 117 -1.72 18.62 -10.49
N GLN A 118 -1.96 19.75 -11.15
CA GLN A 118 -2.57 19.76 -12.46
C GLN A 118 -1.51 19.19 -13.44
N ASP A 119 -1.81 18.04 -14.04
CA ASP A 119 -1.72 17.79 -15.49
C ASP A 119 -1.14 16.46 -16.00
N GLN A 120 -0.18 15.75 -15.38
CA GLN A 120 0.44 14.61 -16.13
C GLN A 120 0.84 13.36 -15.34
N SER A 121 0.54 13.23 -14.05
CA SER A 121 1.05 12.10 -13.24
C SER A 121 -0.02 11.20 -12.61
N ASN A 122 -1.26 11.20 -13.10
CA ASN A 122 -2.34 10.40 -12.50
C ASN A 122 -2.00 8.91 -12.40
N GLY A 123 -1.34 8.32 -13.41
CA GLY A 123 -0.87 6.94 -13.34
C GLY A 123 0.14 6.71 -12.20
N LEU A 124 1.21 7.52 -12.13
CA LEU A 124 2.26 7.39 -11.10
C LEU A 124 1.74 7.55 -9.67
N ARG A 125 0.73 8.41 -9.47
CA ARG A 125 0.05 8.57 -8.17
C ARG A 125 -0.65 7.29 -7.76
N SER A 126 -1.39 6.69 -8.69
CA SER A 126 -2.12 5.44 -8.46
C SER A 126 -1.19 4.26 -8.23
N TYR A 127 -0.12 4.12 -9.02
CA TYR A 127 0.91 3.10 -8.77
C TYR A 127 1.48 3.25 -7.36
N SER A 128 1.91 4.46 -6.99
CA SER A 128 2.51 4.73 -5.67
C SER A 128 1.53 4.45 -4.52
N ALA A 129 0.24 4.74 -4.73
CA ALA A 129 -0.83 4.45 -3.79
C ALA A 129 -1.02 2.93 -3.60
N ILE A 130 -1.11 2.18 -4.70
CA ILE A 130 -1.18 0.70 -4.70
C ILE A 130 0.03 0.13 -3.97
N PHE A 131 1.22 0.63 -4.30
CA PHE A 131 2.46 0.18 -3.67
C PHE A 131 2.43 0.42 -2.15
N CYS A 132 2.03 1.61 -1.70
CA CYS A 132 1.93 1.92 -0.27
C CYS A 132 0.92 0.99 0.42
N VAL A 133 -0.25 0.76 -0.18
CA VAL A 133 -1.28 -0.13 0.38
C VAL A 133 -0.80 -1.58 0.44
N LEU A 134 -0.28 -2.13 -0.66
CA LEU A 134 0.20 -3.52 -0.72
C LEU A 134 1.37 -3.78 0.22
N ILE A 135 2.33 -2.84 0.27
CA ILE A 135 3.48 -2.96 1.17
C ILE A 135 3.01 -2.80 2.62
N VAL A 136 2.09 -1.91 2.96
CA VAL A 136 1.62 -1.84 4.35
C VAL A 136 0.78 -3.07 4.71
N GLU A 137 -0.13 -3.51 3.84
CA GLU A 137 -0.97 -4.69 4.06
C GLU A 137 -0.14 -5.95 4.31
N ARG A 138 0.77 -6.28 3.39
CA ARG A 138 1.55 -7.53 3.45
C ARG A 138 2.42 -7.63 4.70
N TYR A 139 2.69 -6.50 5.35
CA TYR A 139 3.58 -6.39 6.50
C TYR A 139 2.81 -6.17 7.80
N CYS A 140 1.64 -5.55 7.75
CA CYS A 140 0.74 -5.44 8.90
C CYS A 140 0.11 -6.79 9.29
N SER A 141 0.28 -7.84 8.47
CA SER A 141 0.03 -9.23 8.87
C SER A 141 0.96 -9.67 10.01
N GLU A 142 2.20 -9.18 10.03
CA GLU A 142 3.24 -9.55 10.99
C GLU A 142 3.22 -8.66 12.23
N PRO A 143 3.06 -9.20 13.46
CA PRO A 143 2.91 -8.41 14.68
C PRO A 143 4.04 -7.39 14.92
N ALA A 144 5.29 -7.78 14.70
CA ALA A 144 6.45 -6.91 14.93
C ALA A 144 6.44 -5.70 13.96
N ILE A 145 6.10 -5.92 12.70
CA ILE A 145 6.09 -4.87 11.69
C ILE A 145 4.85 -3.99 11.82
N ARG A 146 3.72 -4.58 12.22
CA ARG A 146 2.51 -3.84 12.58
C ARG A 146 2.75 -2.83 13.71
N VAL A 147 3.51 -3.19 14.75
CA VAL A 147 3.88 -2.26 15.83
C VAL A 147 4.73 -1.10 15.31
N LEU A 148 5.69 -1.38 14.42
CA LEU A 148 6.48 -0.34 13.75
C LEU A 148 5.60 0.53 12.84
N ALA A 149 4.61 -0.06 12.19
CA ALA A 149 3.68 0.64 11.31
C ALA A 149 2.78 1.62 12.07
N VAL A 150 2.19 1.17 13.17
CA VAL A 150 1.32 1.99 14.04
C VAL A 150 2.11 3.10 14.74
N SER A 151 3.35 2.83 15.15
CA SER A 151 4.17 3.79 15.89
C SER A 151 4.78 4.91 15.01
N SER A 152 4.57 4.87 13.69
CA SER A 152 5.01 5.91 12.77
C SER A 152 3.82 6.73 12.28
N PRO A 153 3.66 7.99 12.77
CA PRO A 153 2.50 8.83 12.46
C PRO A 153 2.30 9.08 10.96
N LEU A 154 3.38 9.11 10.18
CA LEU A 154 3.32 9.37 8.74
C LEU A 154 2.71 8.21 7.94
N ILE A 155 2.95 6.95 8.33
CA ILE A 155 2.32 5.77 7.69
C ILE A 155 0.83 5.85 7.94
N LEU A 156 0.50 6.04 9.20
CA LEU A 156 -0.87 5.98 9.66
C LEU A 156 -1.67 7.11 9.00
N ASN A 157 -1.10 8.32 8.95
CA ASN A 157 -1.62 9.45 8.22
C ASN A 157 -1.82 9.13 6.72
N CYS A 158 -0.79 8.56 6.07
CA CYS A 158 -0.86 8.19 4.66
C CYS A 158 -1.98 7.19 4.37
N ILE A 159 -2.06 6.10 5.11
CA ILE A 159 -3.07 5.05 4.91
C ILE A 159 -4.47 5.58 5.21
N CYS A 160 -4.63 6.39 6.26
CA CYS A 160 -5.90 7.05 6.55
C CYS A 160 -6.32 7.98 5.40
N ARG A 161 -5.41 8.83 4.91
CA ARG A 161 -5.70 9.75 3.80
C ARG A 161 -5.97 9.03 2.48
N LEU A 162 -5.27 7.93 2.20
CA LEU A 162 -5.54 7.07 1.05
C LEU A 162 -6.93 6.43 1.12
N TRP A 163 -7.29 5.89 2.29
CA TRP A 163 -8.61 5.32 2.52
C TRP A 163 -9.73 6.35 2.34
N ILE A 164 -9.54 7.57 2.87
CA ILE A 164 -10.47 8.69 2.67
C ILE A 164 -10.58 9.02 1.17
N ARG A 165 -9.44 9.20 0.51
CA ARG A 165 -9.40 9.60 -0.90
C ARG A 165 -10.01 8.56 -1.83
N GLN A 166 -9.81 7.27 -1.56
CA GLN A 166 -10.45 6.17 -2.31
C GLN A 166 -11.99 6.21 -2.19
N ALA A 167 -12.52 6.68 -1.06
CA ALA A 167 -13.96 6.93 -0.90
C ALA A 167 -14.42 8.28 -1.47
N GLU A 168 -13.54 9.19 -1.83
CA GLU A 168 -13.89 10.48 -2.44
C GLU A 168 -13.77 10.46 -3.97
N ASP A 169 -12.81 9.69 -4.48
CA ASP A 169 -12.45 9.61 -5.90
C ASP A 169 -12.64 8.18 -6.44
N PRO A 170 -13.79 7.90 -7.11
CA PRO A 170 -14.09 6.58 -7.66
C PRO A 170 -13.06 6.09 -8.68
N SER A 171 -12.33 6.99 -9.33
CA SER A 171 -11.33 6.59 -10.33
C SER A 171 -10.20 5.76 -9.70
N LEU A 172 -9.90 5.98 -8.42
CA LEU A 172 -8.88 5.22 -7.67
C LEU A 172 -9.26 3.75 -7.47
N SER A 173 -10.54 3.42 -7.45
CA SER A 173 -11.01 2.03 -7.29
C SER A 173 -11.11 1.26 -8.61
N SER A 174 -11.06 1.96 -9.75
CA SER A 174 -11.22 1.39 -11.10
C SER A 174 -9.99 1.61 -11.97
N LEU A 175 -8.85 1.96 -11.39
CA LEU A 175 -7.61 2.15 -12.13
C LEU A 175 -7.10 0.79 -12.59
N GLU A 176 -7.43 0.48 -13.85
CA GLU A 176 -6.70 -0.49 -14.64
C GLU A 176 -5.25 -0.03 -14.63
N LEU A 177 -4.39 -0.74 -13.91
CA LEU A 177 -2.97 -0.65 -14.19
C LEU A 177 -2.86 -1.08 -15.65
N GLU A 178 -2.57 -0.13 -16.56
CA GLU A 178 -2.12 -0.49 -17.90
C GLU A 178 -0.91 -1.38 -17.71
N GLY A 179 -1.18 -2.69 -17.72
CA GLY A 179 -0.19 -3.72 -17.61
C GLY A 179 0.81 -3.45 -18.71
N ILE A 180 2.07 -3.56 -18.34
CA ILE A 180 3.16 -3.78 -19.29
C ILE A 180 2.64 -4.83 -20.30
N ASP A 181 2.35 -4.38 -21.52
CA ASP A 181 1.77 -5.12 -22.66
C ASP A 181 0.92 -6.36 -22.31
N GLY A 182 -0.41 -6.20 -22.26
CA GLY A 182 -1.36 -7.31 -22.45
C GLY A 182 -1.70 -8.16 -21.22
N GLN A 183 -1.54 -7.64 -19.99
CA GLN A 183 -2.07 -8.28 -18.78
C GLN A 183 -3.47 -7.78 -18.41
N GLU A 184 -4.25 -8.64 -17.77
CA GLU A 184 -5.60 -8.35 -17.27
C GLU A 184 -5.59 -7.14 -16.30
N PRO A 185 -6.69 -6.35 -16.25
CA PRO A 185 -6.77 -5.18 -15.38
C PRO A 185 -6.68 -5.59 -13.92
N ILE A 186 -5.62 -5.14 -13.23
CA ILE A 186 -5.44 -5.37 -11.80
C ILE A 186 -6.38 -4.44 -11.04
N LEU A 187 -7.33 -4.98 -10.28
CA LEU A 187 -8.13 -4.16 -9.37
C LEU A 187 -7.28 -3.57 -8.23
N TYR A 188 -7.51 -2.30 -7.94
CA TYR A 188 -6.86 -1.60 -6.83
C TYR A 188 -7.23 -2.29 -5.51
N PRO A 189 -6.28 -2.78 -4.70
CA PRO A 189 -6.58 -3.39 -3.40
C PRO A 189 -7.18 -2.33 -2.47
N SER A 190 -8.30 -2.65 -1.83
CA SER A 190 -8.96 -1.69 -0.92
C SER A 190 -7.98 -1.25 0.19
N CYS A 191 -7.87 0.06 0.41
CA CYS A 191 -7.10 0.61 1.53
C CYS A 191 -7.61 0.08 2.88
N SER A 192 -8.86 -0.40 2.94
CA SER A 192 -9.42 -1.08 4.10
C SER A 192 -8.63 -2.33 4.47
N ARG A 193 -7.94 -3.00 3.54
CA ARG A 193 -7.04 -4.14 3.84
C ARG A 193 -5.91 -3.73 4.78
N ALA A 194 -5.17 -2.69 4.41
CA ALA A 194 -4.08 -2.15 5.22
C ALA A 194 -4.61 -1.57 6.55
N LEU A 195 -5.72 -0.82 6.50
CA LEU A 195 -6.31 -0.20 7.68
C LEU A 195 -6.81 -1.24 8.70
N ASN A 196 -7.44 -2.34 8.23
CA ASN A 196 -7.80 -3.48 9.08
C ASN A 196 -6.60 -4.09 9.79
N GLY A 197 -5.49 -4.28 9.06
CA GLY A 197 -4.25 -4.80 9.62
C GLY A 197 -3.72 -3.93 10.77
N LEU A 198 -3.78 -2.61 10.59
CA LEU A 198 -3.37 -1.62 11.59
C LEU A 198 -4.32 -1.54 12.78
N MET A 199 -5.65 -1.55 12.57
CA MET A 199 -6.66 -1.51 13.64
C MET A 199 -6.60 -2.72 14.56
N LYS A 200 -6.22 -3.89 14.04
CA LYS A 200 -5.94 -5.08 14.86
C LYS A 200 -4.76 -4.89 15.80
N GLY A 201 -3.82 -4.01 15.46
CA GLY A 201 -2.66 -3.68 16.28
C GLY A 201 -2.99 -2.64 17.34
N ASP A 202 -3.56 -1.52 16.90
CA ASP A 202 -3.92 -0.41 17.78
C ASP A 202 -5.09 0.40 17.19
N LEU A 203 -6.30 -0.02 17.55
CA LEU A 203 -7.52 0.68 17.19
C LEU A 203 -7.50 2.15 17.65
N SER A 204 -6.93 2.43 18.82
CA SER A 204 -6.94 3.78 19.40
C SER A 204 -6.07 4.74 18.58
N ALA A 205 -4.87 4.32 18.22
CA ALA A 205 -3.97 5.13 17.38
C ALA A 205 -4.61 5.40 16.01
N VAL A 206 -5.16 4.37 15.36
CA VAL A 206 -5.82 4.53 14.06
C VAL A 206 -6.99 5.49 14.13
N MET A 207 -7.87 5.34 15.13
CA MET A 207 -9.01 6.23 15.31
C MET A 207 -8.60 7.66 15.66
N ALA A 208 -7.53 7.84 16.45
CA ALA A 208 -6.99 9.16 16.75
C ALA A 208 -6.46 9.85 15.48
N GLU A 209 -5.85 9.11 14.56
CA GLU A 209 -5.41 9.65 13.27
C GLU A 209 -6.58 9.97 12.34
N LEU A 210 -7.55 9.06 12.17
CA LEU A 210 -8.74 9.30 11.34
C LEU A 210 -9.52 10.55 11.80
N ARG A 211 -9.63 10.76 13.11
CA ARG A 211 -10.29 11.94 13.70
C ARG A 211 -9.57 13.26 13.44
N LYS A 212 -8.31 13.24 13.01
CA LYS A 212 -7.63 14.47 12.55
C LYS A 212 -8.15 14.95 11.20
N HIS A 213 -8.76 14.05 10.41
CA HIS A 213 -9.21 14.31 9.04
C HIS A 213 -10.73 14.35 8.93
N LEU A 214 -11.43 13.53 9.72
CA LEU A 214 -12.88 13.35 9.63
C LEU A 214 -13.54 13.50 11.00
N ASP A 215 -14.73 14.13 11.00
CA ASP A 215 -15.68 13.99 12.10
C ASP A 215 -16.40 12.62 12.02
N GLU A 216 -17.17 12.28 13.05
CA GLU A 216 -17.88 10.99 13.14
C GLU A 216 -18.87 10.76 11.99
N ALA A 217 -19.53 11.81 11.51
CA ALA A 217 -20.50 11.73 10.40
C ALA A 217 -19.80 11.43 9.08
N LYS A 218 -18.70 12.14 8.80
CA LYS A 218 -17.88 11.88 7.62
C LYS A 218 -17.25 10.51 7.68
N LEU A 219 -16.70 10.10 8.83
CA LEU A 219 -16.11 8.77 9.00
C LEU A 219 -17.13 7.65 8.71
N ALA A 220 -18.35 7.78 9.22
CA ALA A 220 -19.44 6.87 8.90
C ALA A 220 -19.77 6.88 7.38
N SER A 221 -19.88 8.05 6.76
CA SER A 221 -20.17 8.16 5.33
C SER A 221 -19.06 7.60 4.43
N THR A 222 -17.79 7.78 4.80
CA THR A 222 -16.62 7.24 4.12
C THR A 222 -16.63 5.72 4.21
N ALA A 223 -16.95 5.15 5.37
CA ALA A 223 -17.08 3.70 5.55
C ALA A 223 -18.20 3.10 4.69
N VAL A 224 -19.37 3.74 4.62
CA VAL A 224 -20.47 3.32 3.74
C VAL A 224 -20.07 3.44 2.26
N ALA A 225 -19.40 4.52 1.88
CA ALA A 225 -18.96 4.72 0.49
C ALA A 225 -18.02 3.62 -0.02
N HIS A 226 -17.20 3.01 0.85
CA HIS A 226 -16.38 1.85 0.48
C HIS A 226 -17.22 0.58 0.21
N LEU A 227 -18.35 0.41 0.90
CA LEU A 227 -19.29 -0.69 0.68
C LEU A 227 -20.05 -0.55 -0.65
N ASP A 228 -20.48 0.67 -0.98
CA ASP A 228 -21.34 0.94 -2.14
C ASP A 228 -20.61 0.86 -3.49
N ARG A 229 -19.28 0.94 -3.48
CA ARG A 229 -18.48 1.22 -4.69
C ARG A 229 -17.68 0.04 -5.24
N GLN A 230 -18.04 -1.18 -4.85
CA GLN A 230 -17.34 -2.37 -5.30
C GLN A 230 -17.86 -2.82 -6.67
N PRO A 231 -16.99 -2.92 -7.70
CA PRO A 231 -17.41 -3.46 -9.00
C PRO A 231 -17.71 -4.96 -8.87
N PRO A 232 -18.71 -5.50 -9.61
CA PRO A 232 -19.03 -6.93 -9.60
C PRO A 232 -18.00 -7.70 -10.45
N HIS A 233 -16.81 -7.91 -9.90
CA HIS A 233 -15.69 -8.63 -10.54
C HIS A 233 -15.13 -9.69 -9.57
N PRO A 234 -14.66 -10.87 -10.04
CA PRO A 234 -14.11 -11.94 -9.17
C PRO A 234 -13.06 -11.45 -8.18
N GLU A 235 -12.14 -10.61 -8.64
CA GLU A 235 -11.08 -10.02 -7.81
C GLU A 235 -11.61 -9.05 -6.73
N SER A 236 -12.83 -8.51 -6.89
CA SER A 236 -13.46 -7.62 -5.91
C SER A 236 -13.89 -8.33 -4.63
N LEU A 237 -13.97 -9.67 -4.61
CA LEU A 237 -14.40 -10.41 -3.42
C LEU A 237 -13.48 -10.16 -2.22
N GLU A 238 -12.17 -10.05 -2.44
CA GLU A 238 -11.22 -9.75 -1.38
C GLU A 238 -11.37 -8.31 -0.85
N ASN A 239 -11.66 -7.37 -1.74
CA ASN A 239 -11.92 -5.97 -1.39
C ASN A 239 -13.21 -5.86 -0.59
N ILE A 240 -14.31 -6.45 -1.08
CA ILE A 240 -15.59 -6.54 -0.38
C ILE A 240 -15.42 -7.12 1.02
N GLN A 241 -14.70 -8.24 1.14
CA GLN A 241 -14.47 -8.87 2.45
C GLN A 241 -13.72 -7.93 3.41
N SER A 242 -12.79 -7.14 2.89
CA SER A 242 -11.97 -6.23 3.68
C SER A 242 -12.74 -4.97 4.08
N ASP A 243 -13.54 -4.41 3.18
CA ASP A 243 -14.42 -3.28 3.47
C ASP A 243 -15.48 -3.65 4.51
N LEU A 244 -16.07 -4.85 4.41
CA LEU A 244 -17.00 -5.36 5.41
C LEU A 244 -16.34 -5.55 6.79
N LYS A 245 -15.11 -6.09 6.85
CA LYS A 245 -14.37 -6.25 8.12
C LYS A 245 -14.05 -4.90 8.76
N LEU A 246 -13.68 -3.90 7.96
CA LEU A 246 -13.41 -2.57 8.45
C LEU A 246 -14.70 -1.92 8.96
N PHE A 247 -15.77 -2.02 8.18
CA PHE A 247 -17.07 -1.52 8.54
C PHE A 247 -17.56 -2.12 9.86
N ASP A 248 -17.44 -3.44 10.04
CA ASP A 248 -17.76 -4.13 11.29
C ASP A 248 -16.94 -3.59 12.48
N ALA A 249 -15.64 -3.40 12.31
CA ALA A 249 -14.77 -2.82 13.33
C ALA A 249 -15.21 -1.39 13.72
N LEU A 250 -15.64 -0.58 12.75
CA LEU A 250 -16.14 0.78 12.98
C LEU A 250 -17.53 0.78 13.65
N VAL A 251 -18.42 -0.14 13.26
CA VAL A 251 -19.72 -0.35 13.91
C VAL A 251 -19.57 -0.85 15.35
N GLY A 252 -18.47 -1.52 15.68
CA GLY A 252 -18.12 -1.88 17.04
C GLY A 252 -17.92 -0.67 17.97
N ILE A 253 -17.69 0.53 17.43
CA ILE A 253 -17.51 1.77 18.19
C ILE A 253 -18.88 2.41 18.44
N PRO A 254 -19.36 2.52 19.70
CA PRO A 254 -20.73 2.94 20.00
C PRO A 254 -21.14 4.28 19.38
N GLN A 255 -20.24 5.26 19.37
CA GLN A 255 -20.50 6.58 18.78
C GLN A 255 -20.73 6.48 17.27
N LEU A 256 -19.89 5.72 16.56
CA LEU A 256 -20.03 5.54 15.12
C LEU A 256 -21.24 4.68 14.75
N ARG A 257 -21.54 3.65 15.55
CA ARG A 257 -22.72 2.80 15.35
C ARG A 257 -23.99 3.62 15.25
N SER A 258 -24.18 4.57 16.18
CA SER A 258 -25.36 5.42 16.18
C SER A 258 -25.48 6.22 14.87
N VAL A 259 -24.38 6.81 14.42
CA VAL A 259 -24.30 7.64 13.23
C VAL A 259 -24.46 6.83 11.93
N ILE A 260 -23.87 5.64 11.86
CA ILE A 260 -23.94 4.75 10.68
C ILE A 260 -25.37 4.29 10.39
N PHE A 261 -26.16 4.08 11.45
CA PHE A 261 -27.51 3.53 11.34
C PHE A 261 -28.63 4.57 11.51
N ASP A 262 -28.31 5.84 11.79
CA ASP A 262 -29.28 6.92 12.04
C ASP A 262 -30.24 7.17 10.87
N GLU A 263 -29.86 6.76 9.64
CA GLU A 263 -30.68 6.89 8.42
C GLU A 263 -30.79 5.58 7.60
N ALA A 264 -30.58 4.42 8.23
CA ALA A 264 -30.51 3.11 7.54
C ALA A 264 -29.47 2.99 6.40
N LYS A 265 -28.67 4.02 6.13
CA LYS A 265 -27.61 4.04 5.10
C LYS A 265 -26.63 2.87 5.25
N GLY A 266 -26.22 2.56 6.49
CA GLY A 266 -25.37 1.40 6.75
C GLY A 266 -26.02 0.05 6.38
N LEU A 267 -27.32 -0.12 6.61
CA LEU A 267 -28.04 -1.35 6.23
C LEU A 267 -28.20 -1.48 4.72
N ILE A 268 -28.47 -0.36 4.04
CA ILE A 268 -28.58 -0.31 2.58
C ILE A 268 -27.23 -0.66 1.95
N GLY A 269 -26.13 -0.08 2.43
CA GLY A 269 -24.79 -0.37 1.93
C GLY A 269 -24.41 -1.84 2.11
N ILE A 270 -24.64 -2.42 3.31
CA ILE A 270 -24.42 -3.86 3.54
C ILE A 270 -25.24 -4.71 2.55
N ALA A 271 -26.52 -4.41 2.39
CA ALA A 271 -27.39 -5.17 1.50
C ALA A 271 -26.91 -5.10 0.04
N GLN A 272 -26.53 -3.91 -0.44
CA GLN A 272 -25.98 -3.70 -1.78
C GLN A 272 -24.67 -4.47 -1.97
N THR A 273 -23.74 -4.37 -1.02
CA THR A 273 -22.47 -5.12 -1.07
C THR A 273 -22.68 -6.63 -1.14
N LEU A 274 -23.63 -7.18 -0.35
CA LEU A 274 -23.95 -8.61 -0.39
C LEU A 274 -24.56 -9.02 -1.73
N VAL A 275 -25.45 -8.20 -2.31
CA VAL A 275 -26.01 -8.44 -3.64
C VAL A 275 -24.90 -8.43 -4.70
N THR A 276 -23.99 -7.44 -4.66
CA THR A 276 -22.81 -7.39 -5.54
C THR A 276 -21.96 -8.65 -5.39
N ALA A 277 -21.63 -9.05 -4.16
CA ALA A 277 -20.84 -10.24 -3.89
C ALA A 277 -21.48 -11.52 -4.46
N MET A 278 -22.80 -11.66 -4.32
CA MET A 278 -23.56 -12.79 -4.85
C MET A 278 -23.66 -12.79 -6.39
N SER A 279 -23.52 -11.63 -7.02
CA SER A 279 -23.56 -11.49 -8.48
C SER A 279 -22.25 -11.86 -9.18
N ILE A 280 -21.17 -12.02 -8.40
CA ILE A 280 -19.84 -12.36 -8.92
C ILE A 280 -19.79 -13.86 -9.27
N PRO A 281 -19.50 -14.23 -10.52
CA PRO A 281 -19.37 -15.64 -10.90
C PRO A 281 -18.16 -16.28 -10.21
N LEU A 282 -18.41 -17.37 -9.49
CA LEU A 282 -17.37 -18.22 -8.92
C LEU A 282 -16.89 -19.18 -10.02
N SER A 283 -15.86 -18.78 -10.76
CA SER A 283 -15.18 -19.62 -11.77
C SER A 283 -13.99 -20.34 -11.16
#